data_AF-A0A5B2UJN4-F1
#
_entry.id   AF-A0A5B2UJN4-F1
#
_cell.length_a   1.000
_cell.length_b   1.000
_cell.length_c   1.000
_cell.angle_alpha   90.00
_cell.angle_beta   90.00
_cell.angle_gamma   90.00
#
_symmetry.space_group_name_H-M   'P 1'
#
loop_
_entity.id
_entity.type
_entity.pdbx_description
1 polymer ?
#
loop_
_entity_poly.entity_id
_entity_poly.type
_entity_poly.pdbx_seq_one_letter_code
_entity_poly.pdbx_strand_id
1 'polypeptide(L)'
;QDVTDGQLEEAFVDGGVAVNSANDRGLDINGLSLDDAKAATIEWLEQQVAGHGKIQYKLRDWLFARQRYWGEPFPIVYSQDGVAHALPEDMLPIELPEVEDYKPVSFDPEDANSAPQPPLAKAEEWVNVELDLGDGPQMYRRDTNVMPQWAGSS
;
A
#
# COMPACT_ATOMS: atom_id res chain seq x y z
N GLN A 1 -12.20 34.25 -25.05
CA GLN A 1 -13.65 34.05 -25.13
C GLN A 1 -14.22 34.50 -23.80
N ASP A 2 -15.16 35.43 -23.84
CA ASP A 2 -15.84 36.00 -22.67
C ASP A 2 -16.64 34.91 -21.95
N VAL A 3 -16.41 34.74 -20.65
CA VAL A 3 -17.16 33.82 -19.78
C VAL A 3 -18.14 34.65 -18.95
N THR A 4 -19.09 35.26 -19.63
CA THR A 4 -20.27 35.86 -18.99
C THR A 4 -21.47 35.45 -19.81
N ASP A 5 -22.31 34.58 -19.22
CA ASP A 5 -23.66 34.19 -19.68
C ASP A 5 -23.82 32.94 -20.58
N GLY A 6 -22.99 31.90 -20.40
CA GLY A 6 -23.14 30.61 -21.08
C GLY A 6 -23.75 29.52 -20.17
N GLN A 7 -24.75 28.77 -20.65
CA GLN A 7 -25.17 27.52 -20.01
C GLN A 7 -24.00 26.52 -20.02
N LEU A 8 -23.62 26.02 -18.86
CA LEU A 8 -22.58 24.99 -18.72
C LEU A 8 -23.20 23.62 -18.96
N GLU A 9 -22.72 22.88 -19.96
CA GLU A 9 -23.20 21.53 -20.27
C GLU A 9 -22.38 20.42 -19.58
N GLU A 10 -21.08 20.68 -19.33
CA GLU A 10 -20.17 19.75 -18.65
C GLU A 10 -19.07 20.48 -17.86
N ALA A 11 -18.34 19.73 -17.03
CA ALA A 11 -17.24 20.27 -16.25
C ALA A 11 -15.99 20.51 -17.13
N PHE A 12 -15.44 21.72 -17.09
CA PHE A 12 -14.18 22.03 -17.74
C PHE A 12 -13.01 21.59 -16.86
N VAL A 13 -12.20 20.63 -17.35
CA VAL A 13 -11.10 20.00 -16.58
C VAL A 13 -9.69 20.37 -17.05
N ASP A 14 -9.60 21.16 -18.12
CA ASP A 14 -8.32 21.57 -18.71
C ASP A 14 -7.74 22.82 -18.02
N GLY A 15 -6.52 23.18 -18.40
CA GLY A 15 -5.90 24.43 -17.99
C GLY A 15 -6.66 25.63 -18.56
N GLY A 16 -6.97 26.60 -17.69
CA GLY A 16 -7.66 27.83 -18.06
C GLY A 16 -7.17 29.03 -17.27
N VAL A 17 -7.83 30.17 -17.48
CA VAL A 17 -7.60 31.41 -16.73
C VAL A 17 -8.62 31.48 -15.59
N ALA A 18 -8.15 31.82 -14.40
CA ALA A 18 -9.02 31.98 -13.24
C ALA A 18 -9.96 33.17 -13.42
N VAL A 19 -11.24 32.95 -13.15
CA VAL A 19 -12.33 33.95 -13.17
C VAL A 19 -13.20 33.78 -11.94
N ASN A 20 -13.88 34.84 -11.49
CA ASN A 20 -14.71 34.85 -10.27
C ASN A 20 -13.97 34.28 -9.03
N SER A 21 -12.66 34.50 -8.94
CA SER A 21 -11.75 33.88 -7.98
C SER A 21 -11.08 34.92 -7.08
N ALA A 22 -11.89 35.78 -6.45
CA ALA A 22 -11.45 36.73 -5.43
C ALA A 22 -12.26 36.54 -4.13
N ASN A 23 -11.65 36.82 -2.98
CA ASN A 23 -12.32 36.77 -1.67
C ASN A 23 -12.19 38.08 -0.88
N ASP A 24 -12.96 38.18 0.21
CA ASP A 24 -12.98 39.33 1.12
C ASP A 24 -11.80 39.37 2.10
N ARG A 25 -10.91 38.37 2.05
CA ARG A 25 -9.72 38.22 2.90
C ARG A 25 -8.42 38.55 2.18
N GLY A 26 -8.52 39.18 0.99
CA GLY A 26 -7.38 39.74 0.26
C GLY A 26 -6.72 38.81 -0.76
N LEU A 27 -7.31 37.65 -1.08
CA LEU A 27 -6.87 36.84 -2.21
C LEU A 27 -7.64 37.27 -3.48
N ASP A 28 -6.91 37.65 -4.53
CA ASP A 28 -7.45 37.84 -5.88
C ASP A 28 -6.50 37.17 -6.89
N ILE A 29 -7.00 36.12 -7.53
CA ILE A 29 -6.24 35.35 -8.53
C ILE A 29 -6.87 35.45 -9.93
N ASN A 30 -7.82 36.37 -10.14
CA ASN A 30 -8.44 36.56 -11.45
C ASN A 30 -7.40 36.92 -12.51
N GLY A 31 -7.52 36.34 -13.70
CA GLY A 31 -6.59 36.57 -14.81
C GLY A 31 -5.30 35.75 -14.75
N LEU A 32 -5.03 35.01 -13.66
CA LEU A 32 -3.88 34.12 -13.57
C LEU A 32 -4.11 32.81 -14.33
N SER A 33 -3.02 32.22 -14.84
CA SER A 33 -3.01 30.87 -15.40
C SER A 33 -3.25 29.83 -14.28
N LEU A 34 -3.69 28.62 -14.63
CA LEU A 34 -3.92 27.56 -13.64
C LEU A 34 -2.72 27.30 -12.72
N ASP A 35 -1.50 27.32 -13.25
CA ASP A 35 -0.29 27.04 -12.47
C ASP A 35 0.09 28.22 -11.56
N ASP A 36 0.00 29.46 -12.07
CA ASP A 36 0.25 30.67 -11.27
C ASP A 36 -0.81 30.83 -10.16
N ALA A 37 -2.07 30.53 -10.49
CA ALA A 37 -3.19 30.58 -9.55
C ALA A 37 -3.02 29.57 -8.41
N LYS A 38 -2.56 28.34 -8.71
CA LYS A 38 -2.24 27.33 -7.68
C LYS A 38 -1.12 27.81 -6.77
N ALA A 39 -0.05 28.34 -7.33
CA ALA A 39 1.09 28.85 -6.56
C ALA A 39 0.67 29.99 -5.62
N ALA A 40 -0.02 31.01 -6.14
CA ALA A 40 -0.51 32.14 -5.35
C ALA A 40 -1.50 31.72 -4.26
N THR A 41 -2.39 30.76 -4.56
CA THR A 41 -3.35 30.25 -3.57
C THR A 41 -2.67 29.49 -2.44
N ILE A 42 -1.66 28.66 -2.76
CA ILE A 42 -0.89 27.93 -1.74
C ILE A 42 -0.15 28.91 -0.83
N GLU A 43 0.55 29.90 -1.41
CA GLU A 43 1.27 30.92 -0.64
C GLU A 43 0.32 31.68 0.29
N TRP A 44 -0.84 32.10 -0.21
CA TRP A 44 -1.84 32.78 0.61
C TRP A 44 -2.38 31.88 1.74
N LEU A 45 -2.69 30.60 1.47
CA LEU A 45 -3.16 29.67 2.50
C LEU A 45 -2.12 29.44 3.61
N GLU A 46 -0.84 29.40 3.25
CA GLU A 46 0.27 29.29 4.21
C GLU A 46 0.39 30.56 5.08
N GLN A 47 0.29 31.75 4.48
CA GLN A 47 0.29 33.02 5.21
C GLN A 47 -0.90 33.14 6.18
N GLN A 48 -2.06 32.60 5.81
CA GLN A 48 -3.24 32.57 6.66
C GLN A 48 -3.24 31.43 7.70
N VAL A 49 -2.21 30.56 7.70
CA VAL A 49 -2.14 29.37 8.56
C VAL A 49 -3.38 28.47 8.37
N ALA A 50 -3.90 28.43 7.15
CA ALA A 50 -5.12 27.71 6.77
C ALA A 50 -4.84 26.47 5.90
N GLY A 51 -3.59 26.28 5.48
CA GLY A 51 -3.14 25.15 4.67
C GLY A 51 -1.64 25.20 4.38
N HIS A 52 -1.15 24.21 3.63
CA HIS A 52 0.21 24.17 3.11
C HIS A 52 0.26 23.39 1.79
N GLY A 53 1.27 23.66 0.97
CA GLY A 53 1.52 22.92 -0.25
C GLY A 53 1.88 21.46 0.03
N LYS A 54 1.28 20.53 -0.72
CA LYS A 54 1.59 19.09 -0.61
C LYS A 54 1.76 18.47 -1.99
N ILE A 55 2.89 17.80 -2.20
CA ILE A 55 3.11 16.97 -3.39
C ILE A 55 2.53 15.58 -3.12
N GLN A 56 1.70 15.09 -4.04
CA GLN A 56 1.14 13.75 -3.99
C GLN A 56 1.45 13.00 -5.28
N TYR A 57 1.75 11.71 -5.15
CA TYR A 57 2.01 10.83 -6.27
C TYR A 57 0.84 9.86 -6.47
N LYS A 58 0.58 9.49 -7.72
CA LYS A 58 -0.34 8.38 -8.03
C LYS A 58 0.29 7.01 -7.74
N LEU A 59 1.61 6.96 -7.51
CA LEU A 59 2.33 5.75 -7.15
C LEU A 59 1.75 5.19 -5.84
N ARG A 60 1.53 3.87 -5.84
CA ARG A 60 1.08 3.12 -4.67
C ARG A 60 2.21 2.22 -4.20
N ASP A 61 2.18 1.90 -2.91
CA ASP A 61 3.09 0.91 -2.36
C ASP A 61 2.92 -0.42 -3.07
N TRP A 62 4.03 -1.12 -3.22
CA TRP A 62 4.02 -2.38 -3.92
C TRP A 62 3.44 -3.47 -3.03
N LEU A 63 2.25 -3.98 -3.39
CA LEU A 63 1.73 -5.17 -2.74
C LEU A 63 2.61 -6.37 -3.13
N PHE A 64 3.52 -6.76 -2.23
CA PHE A 64 4.53 -7.78 -2.46
C PHE A 64 4.02 -9.19 -2.10
N ALA A 65 3.29 -9.34 -1.00
CA ALA A 65 2.79 -10.64 -0.53
C ALA A 65 1.82 -11.33 -1.52
N ARG A 66 1.97 -12.64 -1.70
CA ARG A 66 1.04 -13.50 -2.47
C ARG A 66 0.61 -14.70 -1.63
N GLN A 67 -0.69 -14.96 -1.61
CA GLN A 67 -1.27 -16.15 -0.97
C GLN A 67 -1.24 -17.34 -1.94
N ARG A 68 -0.03 -17.84 -2.24
CA ARG A 68 0.21 -18.94 -3.18
C ARG A 68 1.21 -19.93 -2.57
N TYR A 69 1.18 -21.17 -3.03
CA TYR A 69 2.21 -22.14 -2.70
C TYR A 69 3.50 -21.89 -3.51
N TRP A 70 3.38 -21.73 -4.83
CA TRP A 70 4.54 -21.65 -5.72
C TRP A 70 5.11 -20.22 -5.81
N GLY A 71 6.02 -19.91 -4.90
CA GLY A 71 6.82 -18.69 -4.86
C GLY A 71 7.88 -18.78 -3.76
N GLU A 72 8.83 -17.85 -3.74
CA GLU A 72 9.88 -17.84 -2.73
C GLU A 72 9.31 -17.39 -1.37
N PRO A 73 9.49 -18.16 -0.28
CA PRO A 73 9.04 -17.74 1.05
C PRO A 73 9.69 -16.44 1.50
N PHE A 74 8.95 -15.59 2.22
CA PHE A 74 9.58 -14.45 2.87
C PHE A 74 10.51 -14.93 4.00
N PRO A 75 11.73 -14.36 4.14
CA PRO A 75 12.65 -14.65 5.24
C PRO A 75 12.23 -13.94 6.53
N ILE A 76 10.94 -14.04 6.88
CA ILE A 76 10.32 -13.41 8.05
C ILE A 76 9.64 -14.49 8.89
N VAL A 77 9.87 -14.41 10.20
CA VAL A 77 9.15 -15.17 11.21
C VAL A 77 8.52 -14.22 12.23
N TYR A 78 7.42 -14.63 12.84
CA TYR A 78 6.69 -13.86 13.83
C TYR A 78 6.83 -14.51 15.20
N SER A 79 7.14 -13.73 16.23
CA SER A 79 7.12 -14.21 17.62
C SER A 79 5.69 -14.48 18.09
N GLN A 80 5.53 -15.05 19.29
CA GLN A 80 4.20 -15.28 19.89
C GLN A 80 3.40 -13.97 20.09
N ASP A 81 4.08 -12.85 20.29
CA ASP A 81 3.48 -11.52 20.40
C ASP A 81 3.17 -10.88 19.03
N GLY A 82 3.48 -11.57 17.93
CA GLY A 82 3.23 -11.11 16.56
C GLY A 82 4.28 -10.13 16.02
N VAL A 83 5.44 -10.00 16.67
CA VAL A 83 6.54 -9.14 16.19
C VAL A 83 7.26 -9.85 15.05
N ALA A 84 7.53 -9.14 13.95
CA ALA A 84 8.25 -9.68 12.80
C ALA A 84 9.78 -9.64 13.02
N HIS A 85 10.44 -10.75 12.71
CA HIS A 85 11.89 -10.92 12.76
C HIS A 85 12.38 -11.43 11.41
N ALA A 86 13.46 -10.83 10.89
CA ALA A 86 14.14 -11.35 9.72
C ALA A 86 15.03 -12.54 10.09
N LEU A 87 15.03 -13.57 9.24
CA LEU A 87 15.97 -14.67 9.39
C LEU A 87 17.39 -14.22 9.00
N PRO A 88 18.42 -14.67 9.74
CA PRO A 88 19.82 -14.54 9.34
C PRO A 88 20.14 -15.14 7.96
N GLU A 89 21.14 -14.61 7.27
CA GLU A 89 21.53 -15.06 5.92
C GLU A 89 21.99 -16.53 5.88
N ASP A 90 22.59 -17.03 6.95
CA ASP A 90 23.05 -18.42 7.08
C ASP A 90 21.90 -19.43 7.24
N MET A 91 20.68 -18.96 7.48
CA MET A 91 19.45 -19.77 7.49
C MET A 91 18.73 -19.76 6.14
N LEU A 92 19.29 -19.11 5.13
CA LEU A 92 18.74 -19.08 3.76
C LEU A 92 19.40 -20.18 2.89
N PRO A 93 18.67 -20.75 1.91
CA PRO A 93 17.29 -20.44 1.54
C PRO A 93 16.26 -21.11 2.47
N ILE A 94 15.04 -20.55 2.51
CA ILE A 94 13.90 -21.26 3.11
C ILE A 94 13.31 -22.18 2.05
N GLU A 95 13.46 -23.48 2.24
CA GLU A 95 12.84 -24.49 1.37
C GLU A 95 11.33 -24.58 1.63
N LEU A 96 10.55 -24.66 0.55
CA LEU A 96 9.09 -24.88 0.63
C LEU A 96 8.82 -26.30 1.18
N PRO A 97 7.81 -26.46 2.06
CA PRO A 97 7.44 -27.77 2.57
C PRO A 97 6.68 -28.56 1.50
N GLU A 98 6.80 -29.88 1.52
CA GLU A 98 5.88 -30.73 0.78
C GLU A 98 4.47 -30.59 1.38
N VAL A 99 3.47 -30.32 0.52
CA VAL A 99 2.07 -30.27 0.92
C VAL A 99 1.24 -31.22 0.07
N GLU A 100 0.31 -31.94 0.70
CA GLU A 100 -0.54 -32.92 0.01
C GLU A 100 -1.55 -32.27 -0.94
N ASP A 101 -2.02 -31.06 -0.62
CA ASP A 101 -3.00 -30.31 -1.42
C ASP A 101 -2.63 -28.81 -1.54
N TYR A 102 -2.17 -28.45 -2.73
CA TYR A 102 -1.76 -27.11 -3.14
C TYR A 102 -2.93 -26.14 -3.35
N LYS A 103 -4.19 -26.61 -3.30
CA LYS A 103 -5.35 -25.74 -3.48
C LYS A 103 -5.56 -24.86 -2.25
N PRO A 104 -5.92 -23.57 -2.44
CA PRO A 104 -6.46 -22.76 -1.35
C PRO A 104 -7.65 -23.50 -0.73
N VAL A 105 -7.82 -23.38 0.58
CA VAL A 105 -9.02 -23.91 1.23
C VAL A 105 -10.23 -23.18 0.62
N SER A 106 -11.19 -23.92 0.07
CA SER A 106 -12.47 -23.35 -0.38
C SER A 106 -13.36 -23.16 0.83
N PHE A 107 -13.78 -21.93 1.10
CA PHE A 107 -14.62 -21.61 2.23
C PHE A 107 -16.10 -21.63 1.83
N ASP A 108 -16.96 -21.99 2.78
CA ASP A 108 -18.41 -21.81 2.64
C ASP A 108 -18.69 -20.31 2.56
N PRO A 109 -19.27 -19.80 1.46
CA PRO A 109 -19.58 -18.37 1.32
C PRO A 109 -20.53 -17.84 2.41
N GLU A 110 -21.21 -18.71 3.16
CA GLU A 110 -22.13 -18.34 4.24
C GLU A 110 -21.47 -18.36 5.64
N ASP A 111 -20.21 -18.78 5.77
CA ASP A 111 -19.48 -18.71 7.04
C ASP A 111 -18.71 -17.38 7.18
N ALA A 112 -19.31 -16.44 7.90
CA ALA A 112 -18.73 -15.12 8.17
C ALA A 112 -17.41 -15.16 8.98
N ASN A 113 -17.05 -16.30 9.58
CA ASN A 113 -15.81 -16.46 10.35
C ASN A 113 -14.71 -17.20 9.58
N SER A 114 -15.00 -17.62 8.34
CA SER A 114 -14.04 -18.32 7.49
C SER A 114 -13.09 -17.34 6.80
N ALA A 115 -11.82 -17.32 7.24
CA ALA A 115 -10.78 -16.47 6.66
C ALA A 115 -9.93 -17.26 5.64
N PRO A 116 -9.69 -16.73 4.42
CA PRO A 116 -8.78 -17.32 3.45
C PRO A 116 -7.40 -17.63 4.03
N GLN A 117 -7.05 -18.91 4.11
CA GLN A 117 -5.74 -19.35 4.57
C GLN A 117 -4.84 -19.66 3.35
N PRO A 118 -3.62 -19.10 3.29
CA PRO A 118 -2.65 -19.46 2.26
C PRO A 118 -2.36 -20.96 2.25
N PRO A 119 -2.02 -21.57 1.10
CA PRO A 119 -1.72 -23.01 1.05
C PRO A 119 -0.65 -23.48 2.05
N LEU A 120 0.36 -22.65 2.30
CA LEU A 120 1.44 -22.94 3.26
C LEU A 120 0.95 -22.97 4.72
N ALA A 121 -0.17 -22.32 5.05
CA ALA A 121 -0.71 -22.33 6.40
C ALA A 121 -1.17 -23.74 6.86
N LYS A 122 -1.38 -24.68 5.92
CA LYS A 122 -1.71 -26.08 6.23
C LYS A 122 -0.50 -26.89 6.73
N ALA A 123 0.72 -26.45 6.43
CA ALA A 123 1.94 -27.16 6.78
C ALA A 123 2.40 -26.78 8.20
N GLU A 124 1.63 -27.15 9.22
CA GLU A 124 1.83 -26.67 10.61
C GLU A 124 3.26 -26.89 11.14
N GLU A 125 3.91 -28.01 10.80
CA GLU A 125 5.29 -28.32 11.19
C GLU A 125 6.32 -27.41 10.51
N TRP A 126 6.03 -26.94 9.30
CA TRP A 126 6.86 -25.96 8.62
C TRP A 126 6.54 -24.54 9.08
N VAL A 127 5.28 -24.25 9.39
CA VAL A 127 4.85 -22.93 9.84
C VAL A 127 5.40 -22.61 11.22
N ASN A 128 5.36 -23.56 12.16
CA ASN A 128 5.82 -23.36 13.53
C ASN A 128 7.24 -23.89 13.68
N VAL A 129 8.16 -23.05 14.12
CA VAL A 129 9.59 -23.39 14.21
C VAL A 129 10.20 -22.88 15.50
N GLU A 130 11.03 -23.71 16.13
CA GLU A 130 11.89 -23.30 17.24
C GLU A 130 13.20 -22.75 16.68
N LEU A 131 13.54 -21.51 17.00
CA LEU A 131 14.76 -20.84 16.55
C LEU A 131 15.44 -20.11 17.70
N ASP A 132 16.76 -20.01 17.66
CA ASP A 132 17.52 -19.07 18.49
C ASP A 132 18.03 -17.94 17.60
N LEU A 133 17.45 -16.75 17.78
CA LEU A 133 17.81 -15.53 17.05
C LEU A 133 18.68 -14.57 17.90
N GLY A 134 19.24 -15.05 19.02
CA GLY A 134 20.12 -14.29 19.91
C GLY A 134 19.63 -14.19 21.37
N ASP A 135 18.35 -14.50 21.61
CA ASP A 135 17.71 -14.44 22.93
C ASP A 135 17.34 -15.85 23.47
N GLY A 136 18.02 -16.88 22.97
CA GLY A 136 17.76 -18.28 23.27
C GLY A 136 16.68 -18.90 22.38
N PRO A 137 16.48 -20.23 22.45
CA PRO A 137 15.47 -20.93 21.68
C PRO A 137 14.05 -20.47 22.02
N GLN A 138 13.31 -20.06 21.00
CA GLN A 138 11.92 -19.60 21.12
C GLN A 138 11.09 -20.13 19.95
N MET A 139 9.78 -20.24 20.16
CA MET A 139 8.84 -20.62 19.11
C MET A 139 8.45 -19.41 18.26
N TYR A 140 8.56 -19.55 16.94
CA TYR A 140 8.17 -18.58 15.95
C TYR A 140 7.22 -19.19 14.91
N ARG A 141 6.52 -18.32 14.19
CA ARG A 141 5.64 -18.66 13.07
C ARG A 141 6.18 -18.07 11.77
N ARG A 142 6.50 -18.88 10.77
CA ARG A 142 6.90 -18.39 9.43
C ARG A 142 5.79 -17.60 8.75
N ASP A 143 6.15 -16.60 7.94
CA ASP A 143 5.18 -15.98 7.03
C ASP A 143 4.69 -17.03 6.02
N THR A 144 3.37 -17.11 5.83
CA THR A 144 2.74 -18.10 4.95
C THR A 144 2.42 -17.55 3.56
N ASN A 145 2.77 -16.29 3.30
CA ASN A 145 2.79 -15.72 1.96
C ASN A 145 4.11 -16.02 1.26
N VAL A 146 4.10 -15.91 -0.06
CA VAL A 146 5.29 -15.99 -0.90
C VAL A 146 5.50 -14.69 -1.66
N MET A 147 6.76 -14.48 -2.05
CA MET A 147 7.15 -13.41 -2.96
C MET A 147 6.57 -13.66 -4.35
N PRO A 148 6.24 -12.60 -5.10
CA PRO A 148 5.69 -12.71 -6.43
C PRO A 148 6.79 -13.09 -7.43
N GLN A 149 6.43 -13.73 -8.54
CA GLN A 149 7.39 -14.24 -9.53
C GLN A 149 8.35 -13.19 -10.10
N TRP A 150 7.93 -11.92 -10.14
CA TRP A 150 8.78 -10.82 -10.63
C TRP A 150 9.83 -10.35 -9.61
N ALA A 151 9.79 -10.81 -8.36
CA ALA A 151 10.76 -10.42 -7.33
C ALA A 151 12.19 -10.84 -7.69
N GLY A 152 12.36 -11.96 -8.38
CA GLY A 152 13.66 -12.43 -8.85
C GLY A 152 14.08 -11.89 -10.23
N SER A 153 13.24 -11.09 -10.89
CA SER A 153 13.51 -10.54 -12.24
C SER A 153 13.65 -9.02 -12.29
N SER A 154 13.59 -8.35 -11.12
CA SER A 154 13.67 -6.89 -10.97
C SER A 154 15.07 -6.40 -10.66
#